data_AF-A0A7W8DMM4-F1
#
_entry.id   AF-A0A7W8DMM4-F1
#
_cell.length_a   1.000
_cell.length_b   1.000
_cell.length_c   1.000
_cell.angle_alpha   90.00
_cell.angle_beta   90.00
_cell.angle_gamma   90.00
#
_symmetry.space_group_name_H-M   'P 1'
#
loop_
_entity.id
_entity.type
_entity.pdbx_description
1 polymer ?
#
loop_
_entity_poly.entity_id
_entity_poly.type
_entity_poly.pdbx_seq_one_letter_code
_entity_poly.pdbx_strand_id
1 'polypeptide(L)'
;MDTSIVFPIIPASSKSLWVLAIIALVLMLGAALMGYLAWSTRHVTCTVSPEGLRIQGDLYGRLIPLRALQLDKAVVTNLKQDKEHQAKWRTNGTGLPGYASGWFKLRNGEKALLFITDPTRVARIPTTEGYSVMLSVSEPAALIDALKRQNGP
;
A
#
# COMPACT_ATOMS: atom_id res chain seq x y z
N MET A 1 12.01 24.62 -70.24
CA MET A 1 11.45 24.97 -68.92
C MET A 1 10.46 23.88 -68.61
N ASP A 2 10.82 22.94 -67.74
CA ASP A 2 9.96 21.81 -67.39
C ASP A 2 8.88 22.25 -66.41
N THR A 3 7.62 22.18 -66.85
CA THR A 3 6.46 22.54 -66.04
C THR A 3 6.11 21.37 -65.13
N SER A 4 6.66 21.35 -63.92
CA SER A 4 6.33 20.34 -62.92
C SER A 4 4.93 20.59 -62.34
N ILE A 5 3.98 19.71 -62.64
CA ILE A 5 2.63 19.74 -62.06
C ILE A 5 2.66 18.93 -60.76
N VAL A 6 2.41 19.62 -59.64
CA VAL A 6 2.36 19.01 -58.31
C VAL A 6 0.91 18.70 -57.96
N PHE A 7 0.63 17.42 -57.66
CA PHE A 7 -0.66 17.00 -57.14
C PHE A 7 -0.58 16.83 -55.62
N PRO A 8 -1.41 17.53 -54.83
CA PRO A 8 -1.39 17.38 -53.38
C PRO A 8 -1.97 16.04 -52.96
N ILE A 9 -1.32 15.38 -52.00
CA ILE A 9 -1.83 14.16 -51.37
C ILE A 9 -2.95 14.56 -50.41
N ILE A 10 -4.06 13.82 -50.44
CA ILE A 10 -5.18 14.02 -49.51
C ILE A 10 -4.66 13.77 -48.09
N PRO A 11 -4.79 14.72 -47.15
CA PRO A 11 -4.24 14.57 -45.81
C PRO A 11 -4.88 13.36 -45.11
N ALA A 12 -4.07 12.63 -44.36
CA ALA A 12 -4.54 11.51 -43.56
C ALA A 12 -5.65 11.99 -42.60
N SER A 13 -6.68 11.16 -42.42
CA SER A 13 -7.86 11.50 -41.62
C SER A 13 -7.48 11.99 -40.23
N SER A 14 -8.01 13.15 -39.84
CA SER A 14 -7.85 13.76 -38.50
C SER A 14 -8.37 12.88 -37.34
N LYS A 15 -9.08 11.79 -37.65
CA LYS A 15 -9.50 10.76 -36.67
C LYS A 15 -8.32 10.15 -35.91
N SER A 16 -7.14 10.02 -36.54
CA SER A 16 -5.95 9.51 -35.86
C SER A 16 -5.46 10.43 -34.73
N LEU A 17 -5.52 11.74 -34.93
CA LEU A 17 -5.18 12.74 -33.91
C LEU A 17 -6.13 12.68 -32.71
N TRP A 18 -7.42 12.47 -32.95
CA TRP A 18 -8.41 12.30 -31.87
C TRP A 18 -8.16 11.02 -31.06
N VAL A 19 -7.83 9.91 -31.73
CA VAL A 19 -7.46 8.66 -31.03
C VAL A 19 -6.22 8.86 -30.18
N LEU A 20 -5.19 9.54 -30.71
CA LEU A 20 -3.97 9.87 -29.95
C LEU A 20 -4.26 10.79 -28.76
N ALA A 21 -5.15 11.78 -28.93
CA ALA A 21 -5.55 12.68 -27.86
C ALA A 21 -6.28 11.93 -26.72
N ILE A 22 -7.15 10.98 -27.06
CA ILE A 22 -7.84 10.14 -26.06
C ILE A 22 -6.83 9.27 -25.31
N ILE A 23 -5.89 8.63 -26.02
CA ILE A 23 -4.82 7.83 -25.39
C ILE A 23 -4.00 8.70 -24.44
N ALA A 24 -3.59 9.90 -24.87
CA ALA A 24 -2.84 10.83 -24.04
C ALA A 24 -3.63 11.26 -22.78
N LEU A 25 -4.93 11.53 -22.92
CA LEU A 25 -5.80 11.87 -21.79
C LEU A 25 -5.91 10.72 -20.78
N VAL A 26 -6.11 9.48 -21.24
CA VAL A 26 -6.17 8.30 -20.38
C VAL A 26 -4.86 8.09 -19.63
N LEU A 27 -3.72 8.25 -20.31
CA LEU A 27 -2.40 8.15 -19.69
C LEU A 27 -2.18 9.26 -18.64
N MET A 28 -2.60 10.49 -18.93
CA MET A 28 -2.52 11.62 -18.00
C MET A 28 -3.36 11.39 -16.74
N LEU A 29 -4.61 10.91 -16.90
CA LEU A 29 -5.48 10.56 -15.78
C LEU A 29 -4.89 9.42 -14.93
N GLY A 30 -4.34 8.39 -15.57
CA GLY A 30 -3.64 7.30 -14.89
C GLY A 30 -2.43 7.78 -14.09
N ALA A 31 -1.61 8.66 -14.67
CA ALA A 31 -0.46 9.25 -13.99
C ALA A 31 -0.85 10.16 -12.82
N ALA A 32 -1.89 10.99 -12.99
CA ALA A 32 -2.41 11.85 -11.93
C ALA A 32 -2.97 11.03 -10.76
N LEU A 33 -3.75 9.98 -11.05
CA LEU A 33 -4.25 9.04 -10.05
C LEU A 33 -3.07 8.38 -9.30
N MET A 34 -2.06 7.89 -10.01
CA MET A 34 -0.88 7.28 -9.40
C MET A 34 -0.12 8.26 -8.50
N GLY A 35 0.05 9.51 -8.94
CA GLY A 35 0.68 10.58 -8.16
C GLY A 35 -0.11 10.92 -6.89
N TYR A 36 -1.43 11.01 -6.99
CA TYR A 36 -2.32 11.22 -5.85
C TYR A 36 -2.24 10.08 -4.83
N LEU A 37 -2.28 8.81 -5.30
CA LEU A 37 -2.08 7.67 -4.42
C LEU A 37 -0.72 7.75 -3.72
N ALA A 38 0.38 7.97 -4.47
CA ALA A 38 1.72 8.08 -3.91
C ALA A 38 1.83 9.19 -2.84
N TRP A 39 1.19 10.34 -3.03
CA TRP A 39 1.17 11.42 -2.05
C TRP A 39 0.37 11.07 -0.79
N SER A 40 -0.79 10.42 -0.96
CA SER A 40 -1.64 9.98 0.15
C SER A 40 -0.91 9.03 1.09
N THR A 41 -0.12 8.09 0.54
CA THR A 41 0.66 7.11 1.34
C THR A 41 1.70 7.74 2.28
N ARG A 42 2.08 9.01 2.08
CA ARG A 42 3.05 9.70 2.95
C ARG A 42 2.45 10.25 4.23
N HIS A 43 1.13 10.28 4.35
CA HIS A 43 0.42 10.81 5.53
C HIS A 43 -0.21 9.69 6.38
N VAL A 44 0.22 8.44 6.20
CA VAL A 44 -0.28 7.31 6.99
C VAL A 44 0.21 7.45 8.43
N THR A 45 -0.71 7.72 9.35
CA THR A 45 -0.46 7.83 10.78
C THR A 45 -1.10 6.66 11.51
N CYS A 46 -0.35 6.06 12.43
CA CYS A 46 -0.86 5.03 13.31
C CYS A 46 -1.06 5.64 14.71
N THR A 47 -2.30 5.67 15.18
CA THR A 47 -2.68 6.24 16.47
C THR A 47 -3.09 5.11 17.41
N VAL A 48 -2.45 5.04 18.57
CA VAL A 48 -2.82 4.11 19.64
C VAL A 48 -3.86 4.80 20.52
N SER A 49 -5.05 4.20 20.66
CA SER A 49 -6.11 4.68 21.56
C SER A 49 -6.54 3.59 22.55
N PRO A 50 -7.27 3.93 23.63
CA PRO A 50 -7.82 2.93 24.56
C PRO A 50 -8.80 1.94 23.89
N GLU A 51 -9.35 2.30 22.73
CA GLU A 51 -10.25 1.44 21.96
C GLU A 51 -9.48 0.41 21.12
N GLY A 52 -8.25 0.73 20.71
CA GLY A 52 -7.50 -0.09 19.78
C GLY A 52 -6.38 0.61 19.03
N LEU A 53 -5.84 -0.13 18.07
CA LEU A 53 -4.90 0.38 17.09
C LEU A 53 -5.65 0.99 15.93
N ARG A 54 -5.61 2.32 15.79
CA ARG A 54 -6.28 3.05 14.71
C ARG A 54 -5.28 3.42 13.63
N ILE A 55 -5.54 2.96 12.41
CA ILE A 55 -4.69 3.23 11.25
C ILE A 55 -5.43 4.25 10.39
N GLN A 56 -4.83 5.41 10.17
CA GLN A 56 -5.41 6.54 9.45
C GLN A 56 -4.48 7.01 8.33
N GLY A 57 -5.04 7.68 7.32
CA GLY A 57 -4.26 8.20 6.19
C GLY A 57 -3.97 7.18 5.08
N ASP A 58 -4.51 5.97 5.19
CA ASP A 58 -4.42 4.92 4.17
C ASP A 58 -5.80 4.45 3.74
N LEU A 59 -5.93 3.98 2.49
CA LEU A 59 -7.17 3.44 1.92
C LEU A 59 -7.70 2.23 2.69
N TYR A 60 -6.80 1.52 3.40
CA TYR A 60 -7.11 0.35 4.22
C TYR A 60 -7.14 0.65 5.72
N GLY A 61 -7.11 1.94 6.10
CA GLY A 61 -7.16 2.38 7.48
C GLY A 61 -8.38 1.82 8.22
N ARG A 62 -8.16 1.24 9.39
CA ARG A 62 -9.21 0.68 10.25
C ARG A 62 -8.85 0.80 11.72
N LEU A 63 -9.85 0.69 12.58
CA LEU A 63 -9.67 0.45 14.00
C LEU A 63 -9.58 -1.06 14.24
N ILE A 64 -8.54 -1.50 14.92
CA ILE A 64 -8.34 -2.89 15.33
C ILE A 64 -8.44 -2.93 16.86
N PRO A 65 -9.50 -3.53 17.44
CA PRO A 65 -9.72 -3.54 18.88
C PRO A 65 -8.54 -4.15 19.63
N LEU A 66 -8.15 -3.57 20.77
CA LEU A 66 -7.07 -4.09 21.62
C LEU A 66 -7.27 -5.58 21.99
N ARG A 67 -8.50 -5.97 22.34
CA ARG A 67 -8.90 -7.37 22.62
C ARG A 67 -8.67 -8.35 21.47
N ALA A 68 -8.62 -7.86 20.23
CA ALA A 68 -8.37 -8.71 19.06
C ALA A 68 -6.87 -8.90 18.82
N LEU A 69 -6.01 -8.04 19.39
CA LEU A 69 -4.56 -8.10 19.23
C LEU A 69 -3.95 -9.08 20.25
N GLN A 70 -3.19 -10.06 19.78
CA GLN A 70 -2.43 -10.98 20.63
C GLN A 70 -1.07 -10.34 20.97
N LEU A 71 -1.09 -9.37 21.87
CA LEU A 71 0.10 -8.56 22.21
C LEU A 71 1.24 -9.38 22.85
N ASP A 72 0.93 -10.51 23.48
CA ASP A 72 1.93 -11.46 24.01
C ASP A 72 2.76 -12.11 22.90
N LYS A 73 2.18 -12.21 21.69
CA LYS A 73 2.84 -12.76 20.50
C LYS A 73 3.31 -11.66 19.54
N ALA A 74 3.19 -10.40 19.93
CA ALA A 74 3.65 -9.29 19.12
C ALA A 74 5.19 -9.25 19.11
N VAL A 75 5.78 -9.15 17.93
CA VAL A 75 7.23 -9.15 17.75
C VAL A 75 7.66 -8.08 16.76
N VAL A 76 8.85 -7.52 16.97
CA VAL A 76 9.54 -6.71 15.97
C VAL A 76 10.26 -7.66 15.01
N THR A 77 9.96 -7.59 13.73
CA THR A 77 10.58 -8.43 12.70
C THR A 77 11.23 -7.59 11.60
N ASN A 78 12.29 -8.14 11.03
CA ASN A 78 12.91 -7.67 9.80
C ASN A 78 12.54 -8.63 8.67
N LEU A 79 11.64 -8.20 7.79
CA LEU A 79 11.14 -9.01 6.70
C LEU A 79 12.18 -9.34 5.63
N LYS A 80 13.34 -8.66 5.60
CA LYS A 80 14.44 -9.08 4.73
C LYS A 80 15.08 -10.39 5.20
N GLN A 81 15.05 -10.66 6.51
CA GLN A 81 15.59 -11.86 7.13
C GLN A 81 14.49 -12.92 7.33
N ASP A 82 13.32 -12.49 7.78
CA ASP A 82 12.15 -13.33 8.04
C ASP A 82 11.39 -13.63 6.73
N LYS A 83 11.87 -14.64 5.99
CA LYS A 83 11.32 -15.00 4.67
C LYS A 83 9.91 -15.55 4.74
N GLU A 84 9.51 -16.17 5.85
CA GLU A 84 8.21 -16.81 6.02
C GLU A 84 7.08 -15.80 6.12
N HIS A 85 7.34 -14.66 6.77
CA HIS A 85 6.36 -13.59 6.96
C HIS A 85 6.44 -12.51 5.87
N GLN A 86 7.17 -12.74 4.78
CA GLN A 86 7.14 -11.86 3.60
C GLN A 86 5.81 -11.99 2.86
N ALA A 87 5.30 -10.86 2.36
CA ALA A 87 4.15 -10.84 1.48
C ALA A 87 4.43 -11.67 0.21
N LYS A 88 3.55 -12.62 -0.10
CA LYS A 88 3.62 -13.46 -1.30
C LYS A 88 2.59 -13.07 -2.34
N TRP A 89 1.33 -12.95 -1.91
CA TRP A 89 0.21 -12.63 -2.79
C TRP A 89 -0.58 -11.45 -2.26
N ARG A 90 -0.86 -10.47 -3.13
CA ARG A 90 -1.76 -9.37 -2.82
C ARG A 90 -3.20 -9.82 -3.06
N THR A 91 -4.01 -9.90 -2.01
CA THR A 91 -5.41 -10.33 -2.12
C THR A 91 -6.35 -9.14 -2.30
N ASN A 92 -6.10 -8.04 -1.59
CA ASN A 92 -6.77 -6.76 -1.80
C ASN A 92 -5.94 -5.65 -1.17
N GLY A 93 -5.13 -4.96 -1.96
CA GLY A 93 -4.14 -4.01 -1.45
C GLY A 93 -3.56 -3.11 -2.52
N THR A 94 -2.78 -2.12 -2.07
CA THR A 94 -1.82 -1.37 -2.88
C THR A 94 -0.44 -1.97 -2.66
N GLY A 95 0.27 -2.27 -3.75
CA GLY A 95 1.63 -2.81 -3.69
C GLY A 95 2.50 -2.08 -4.71
N LEU A 96 3.43 -1.27 -4.22
CA LEU A 96 4.40 -0.48 -4.96
C LEU A 96 5.82 -0.83 -4.46
N PRO A 97 6.88 -0.55 -5.24
CA PRO A 97 8.24 -0.69 -4.74
C PRO A 97 8.46 0.15 -3.48
N GLY A 98 8.75 -0.52 -2.36
CA GLY A 98 8.92 0.15 -1.06
C GLY A 98 7.61 0.51 -0.33
N TYR A 99 6.45 0.07 -0.81
CA TYR A 99 5.19 0.30 -0.10
C TYR A 99 4.18 -0.85 -0.32
N ALA A 100 3.69 -1.43 0.76
CA ALA A 100 2.64 -2.44 0.73
C ALA A 100 1.57 -2.12 1.77
N SER A 101 0.34 -1.89 1.31
CA SER A 101 -0.81 -1.62 2.17
C SER A 101 -2.04 -2.43 1.79
N GLY A 102 -2.75 -2.93 2.78
CA GLY A 102 -3.96 -3.73 2.62
C GLY A 102 -3.74 -5.22 2.86
N TRP A 103 -4.59 -6.05 2.27
CA TRP A 103 -4.64 -7.49 2.52
C TRP A 103 -3.69 -8.27 1.61
N PHE A 104 -2.86 -9.08 2.25
CA PHE A 104 -1.91 -9.97 1.61
C PHE A 104 -1.94 -11.36 2.23
N LYS A 105 -1.42 -12.32 1.48
CA LYS A 105 -1.09 -13.65 1.95
C LYS A 105 0.42 -13.76 2.06
N LEU A 106 0.91 -14.16 3.23
CA LEU A 106 2.33 -14.34 3.54
C LEU A 106 2.86 -15.64 2.95
N ARG A 107 4.19 -15.83 2.93
CA ARG A 107 4.80 -17.05 2.39
C ARG A 107 4.45 -18.31 3.17
N ASN A 108 4.32 -18.20 4.49
CA ASN A 108 3.82 -19.26 5.38
C ASN A 108 2.32 -19.58 5.16
N GLY A 109 1.62 -18.83 4.32
CA GLY A 109 0.20 -19.02 4.02
C GLY A 109 -0.76 -18.24 4.90
N GLU A 110 -0.26 -17.54 5.92
CA GLU A 110 -1.07 -16.69 6.81
C GLU A 110 -1.62 -15.47 6.06
N LYS A 111 -2.83 -15.03 6.41
CA LYS A 111 -3.38 -13.76 5.95
C LYS A 111 -2.82 -12.63 6.80
N ALA A 112 -2.44 -11.51 6.18
CA ALA A 112 -1.98 -10.35 6.90
C ALA A 112 -2.56 -9.06 6.34
N LEU A 113 -2.79 -8.11 7.25
CA LEU A 113 -3.08 -6.73 6.93
C LEU A 113 -1.78 -5.94 7.07
N LEU A 114 -1.26 -5.46 5.94
CA LEU A 114 0.04 -4.80 5.85
C LEU A 114 -0.12 -3.29 5.78
N PHE A 115 0.83 -2.58 6.37
CA PHE A 115 1.09 -1.16 6.23
C PHE A 115 2.61 -0.97 6.31
N ILE A 116 3.32 -1.42 5.28
CA ILE A 116 4.77 -1.53 5.25
C ILE A 116 5.35 -0.51 4.28
N THR A 117 6.14 0.41 4.80
CA THR A 117 6.99 1.36 4.05
C THR A 117 8.47 0.99 4.15
N ASP A 118 8.90 0.44 5.29
CA ASP A 118 10.24 -0.08 5.53
C ASP A 118 10.16 -1.55 6.00
N PRO A 119 10.57 -2.53 5.19
CA PRO A 119 10.49 -3.94 5.55
C PRO A 119 11.48 -4.35 6.65
N THR A 120 12.41 -3.47 7.05
CA THR A 120 13.44 -3.79 8.05
C THR A 120 12.98 -3.57 9.49
N ARG A 121 11.95 -2.75 9.70
CA ARG A 121 11.44 -2.36 11.02
C ARG A 121 9.93 -2.51 11.05
N VAL A 122 9.46 -3.73 11.25
CA VAL A 122 8.03 -4.05 11.19
C VAL A 122 7.56 -4.60 12.53
N ALA A 123 6.55 -3.97 13.13
CA ALA A 123 5.79 -4.55 14.22
C ALA A 123 4.79 -5.57 13.64
N ARG A 124 4.98 -6.84 13.95
CA ARG A 124 4.07 -7.93 13.57
C ARG A 124 3.24 -8.33 14.78
N ILE A 125 1.94 -8.16 14.68
CA ILE A 125 0.98 -8.36 15.78
C ILE A 125 -0.08 -9.35 15.29
N PRO A 126 -0.03 -10.61 15.75
CA PRO A 126 -1.08 -11.59 15.44
C PRO A 126 -2.42 -11.15 16.05
N THR A 127 -3.53 -11.52 15.41
CA THR A 127 -4.87 -11.26 15.92
C THR A 127 -5.62 -12.55 16.23
N THR A 128 -6.64 -12.47 17.07
CA THR A 128 -7.58 -13.58 17.34
C THR A 128 -8.50 -13.86 16.15
N GLU A 129 -8.56 -12.96 15.16
CA GLU A 129 -9.40 -13.06 13.95
C GLU A 129 -8.73 -13.86 12.81
N GLY A 130 -7.59 -14.52 13.07
CA GLY A 130 -6.93 -15.40 12.09
C GLY A 130 -6.11 -14.67 11.01
N TYR A 131 -5.68 -13.44 11.28
CA TYR A 131 -4.69 -12.71 10.47
C TYR A 131 -3.69 -11.97 11.36
N SER A 132 -2.53 -11.61 10.80
CA SER A 132 -1.57 -10.72 11.45
C SER A 132 -1.67 -9.29 10.93
N VAL A 133 -1.43 -8.32 11.80
CA VAL A 133 -1.26 -6.91 11.42
C VAL A 133 0.24 -6.63 11.38
N MET A 134 0.71 -6.00 10.30
CA MET A 134 2.14 -5.71 10.11
C MET A 134 2.32 -4.24 9.76
N LEU A 135 2.99 -3.51 10.64
CA LEU A 135 3.13 -2.06 10.54
C LEU A 135 4.60 -1.67 10.56
N SER A 136 5.00 -0.89 9.56
CA SER A 136 6.28 -0.21 9.56
C SER A 136 6.15 1.12 10.27
N VAL A 137 6.79 1.25 11.43
CA VAL A 137 6.83 2.49 12.22
C VAL A 137 8.26 2.78 12.64
N SER A 138 8.57 4.04 12.96
CA SER A 138 9.93 4.46 13.36
C SER A 138 10.46 3.64 14.54
N GLU A 139 9.59 3.35 15.52
CA GLU A 139 9.91 2.65 16.75
C GLU A 139 8.91 1.50 17.01
N PRO A 140 9.10 0.33 16.36
CA PRO A 140 8.13 -0.76 16.43
C PRO A 140 8.04 -1.40 17.82
N ALA A 141 9.12 -1.38 18.60
CA ALA A 141 9.11 -1.82 19.99
C ALA A 141 8.24 -0.90 20.86
N ALA A 142 8.44 0.42 20.75
CA ALA A 142 7.67 1.41 21.50
C ALA A 142 6.16 1.35 21.19
N LEU A 143 5.79 1.04 19.93
CA LEU A 143 4.40 0.81 19.55
C LEU A 143 3.80 -0.40 20.29
N ILE A 144 4.51 -1.53 20.30
CA ILE A 144 4.06 -2.74 20.99
C ILE A 144 3.94 -2.49 22.50
N ASP A 145 4.91 -1.80 23.10
CA ASP A 145 4.89 -1.46 24.53
C ASP A 145 3.75 -0.49 24.88
N ALA A 146 3.45 0.48 24.01
CA ALA A 146 2.31 1.37 24.16
C ALA A 146 0.99 0.58 24.11
N LEU A 147 0.84 -0.36 23.17
CA LEU A 147 -0.34 -1.22 23.09
C LEU A 147 -0.48 -2.12 24.32
N LYS A 148 0.62 -2.70 24.82
CA LYS A 148 0.62 -3.51 26.04
C LYS A 148 0.18 -2.72 27.26
N ARG A 149 0.64 -1.47 27.41
CA ARG A 149 0.22 -0.58 28.50
C ARG A 149 -1.26 -0.26 28.45
N GLN A 150 -1.84 -0.10 27.27
CA GLN A 150 -3.28 0.15 27.10
C GLN A 150 -4.14 -1.10 27.29
N ASN A 151 -3.54 -2.30 27.17
CA ASN A 151 -4.22 -3.58 27.39
C ASN A 151 -4.03 -4.13 28.82
N GLY A 152 -3.16 -3.50 29.62
CA GLY A 152 -3.01 -3.80 31.03
C GLY A 152 -4.20 -3.25 31.84
N PRO A 153 -4.45 -3.80 33.03
CA PRO A 153 -5.54 -3.34 33.91
C PRO A 153 -5.41 -1.87 34.31
#